data_AF-A0A1Z8ZM02-F1
#
_entry.id   AF-A0A1Z8ZM02-F1
#
_cell.length_a   1.000
_cell.length_b   1.000
_cell.length_c   1.000
_cell.angle_alpha   90.00
_cell.angle_beta   90.00
_cell.angle_gamma   90.00
#
_symmetry.space_group_name_H-M   'P 1'
#
loop_
_entity.id
_entity.type
_entity.pdbx_description
1 polymer ?
#
loop_
_entity_poly.entity_id
_entity_poly.type
_entity_poly.pdbx_seq_one_letter_code
_entity_poly.pdbx_strand_id
1 'polypeptide(L)'
;MSKKNFLDNNNLDTVMKVLLSLARETYILKDRLSLIEKIMDKKGVVSKSDLSDYIYSSSERNQAKKQSDEFVQNIMMPIISDYSDLSDKDDDRS
;
A
#
# COMPACT_ATOMS: atom_id res chain seq x y z
N MET A 1 -18.68 20.18 -19.49
CA MET A 1 -19.07 18.79 -19.18
C MET A 1 -18.95 18.60 -17.69
N SER A 2 -20.08 18.32 -17.00
CA SER A 2 -20.07 18.11 -15.55
C SER A 2 -19.34 16.81 -15.23
N LYS A 3 -18.25 16.88 -14.46
CA LYS A 3 -17.58 15.69 -13.92
C LYS A 3 -18.60 14.98 -13.02
N LYS A 4 -19.08 13.82 -13.46
CA LYS A 4 -19.90 12.93 -12.61
C LYS A 4 -19.03 12.50 -11.44
N ASN A 5 -19.23 13.14 -10.29
CA ASN A 5 -18.67 12.68 -9.03
C ASN A 5 -19.35 11.36 -8.69
N PHE A 6 -18.57 10.30 -8.47
CA PHE A 6 -19.09 8.96 -8.23
C PHE A 6 -19.77 8.85 -6.87
N LEU A 7 -19.34 9.66 -5.91
CA LEU A 7 -19.88 9.82 -4.57
C LEU A 7 -19.89 11.33 -4.30
N ASP A 8 -20.98 11.87 -3.74
CA ASP A 8 -21.29 13.32 -3.60
C ASP A 8 -20.29 14.15 -2.75
N ASN A 9 -19.06 13.65 -2.56
CA ASN A 9 -17.95 14.33 -1.91
C ASN A 9 -16.65 14.07 -2.70
N ASN A 10 -16.03 15.13 -3.24
CA ASN A 10 -14.81 15.05 -4.06
C ASN A 10 -13.64 14.32 -3.34
N ASN A 11 -13.59 14.40 -2.01
CA ASN A 11 -12.55 13.74 -1.21
C ASN A 11 -12.73 12.22 -1.22
N LEU A 12 -13.97 11.75 -1.24
CA LEU A 12 -14.30 10.32 -1.16
C LEU A 12 -14.06 9.63 -2.51
N ASP A 13 -14.33 10.32 -3.63
CA ASP A 13 -13.97 9.84 -4.97
C ASP A 13 -12.44 9.75 -5.17
N THR A 14 -11.69 10.69 -4.58
CA THR A 14 -10.22 10.69 -4.63
C THR A 14 -9.64 9.53 -3.82
N VAL A 15 -10.13 9.29 -2.60
CA VAL A 15 -9.73 8.15 -1.77
C VAL A 15 -10.04 6.82 -2.47
N MET A 16 -11.22 6.68 -3.09
CA MET A 16 -11.58 5.47 -3.83
C MET A 16 -10.66 5.21 -5.03
N LYS A 17 -10.24 6.26 -5.75
CA LYS A 17 -9.26 6.13 -6.85
C LYS A 17 -7.89 5.66 -6.36
N VAL A 18 -7.42 6.19 -5.24
CA VAL A 18 -6.17 5.75 -4.61
C VAL A 18 -6.27 4.29 -4.18
N LEU A 19 -7.38 3.91 -3.51
CA LEU A 19 -7.61 2.54 -3.07
C LEU A 19 -7.67 1.55 -4.23
N LEU A 20 -8.35 1.89 -5.32
CA LEU A 20 -8.39 1.06 -6.54
C LEU A 20 -7.01 0.92 -7.19
N SER A 21 -6.22 2.01 -7.21
CA SER A 21 -4.86 1.99 -7.75
C SER A 21 -3.95 1.09 -6.90
N LEU A 22 -4.00 1.24 -5.58
CA LEU A 22 -3.27 0.38 -4.63
C LEU A 22 -3.69 -1.09 -4.76
N ALA A 23 -4.98 -1.38 -4.90
CA ALA A 23 -5.47 -2.74 -5.08
C ALA A 23 -4.92 -3.37 -6.38
N ARG A 24 -4.87 -2.60 -7.47
CA ARG A 24 -4.30 -3.05 -8.74
C ARG A 24 -2.81 -3.32 -8.63
N GLU A 25 -2.06 -2.41 -8.03
CA GLU A 25 -0.62 -2.57 -7.83
C GLU A 25 -0.30 -3.77 -6.91
N THR A 26 -1.09 -3.95 -5.85
CA THR A 26 -0.97 -5.10 -4.94
C THR A 26 -1.18 -6.41 -5.69
N TYR A 27 -2.17 -6.47 -6.59
CA TYR A 27 -2.41 -7.66 -7.41
C TYR A 27 -1.21 -7.94 -8.33
N ILE A 28 -0.66 -6.93 -8.99
CA ILE A 28 0.53 -7.07 -9.86
C ILE A 28 1.74 -7.56 -9.06
N LEU A 29 1.96 -7.01 -7.86
CA LEU A 29 3.04 -7.45 -6.98
C LEU A 29 2.88 -8.91 -6.57
N LYS A 30 1.67 -9.32 -6.20
CA LYS A 30 1.34 -10.71 -5.87
C LYS A 30 1.61 -11.65 -7.06
N ASP A 31 1.19 -11.28 -8.26
CA ASP A 31 1.41 -12.07 -9.47
C ASP A 31 2.91 -12.22 -9.79
N ARG A 32 3.66 -11.12 -9.71
CA ARG A 32 5.12 -11.14 -9.91
C ARG A 32 5.85 -11.97 -8.86
N LEU A 33 5.44 -11.89 -7.59
CA LEU A 33 6.00 -12.70 -6.52
C LEU A 33 5.74 -14.20 -6.78
N SER A 34 4.50 -14.56 -7.14
CA SER A 34 4.15 -15.94 -7.52
C SER A 34 4.96 -16.45 -8.72
N LEU A 35 5.26 -15.59 -9.69
CA LEU A 35 6.12 -15.94 -10.82
C LEU A 35 7.57 -16.20 -10.36
N ILE A 36 8.12 -15.33 -9.52
CA ILE A 36 9.47 -15.45 -8.97
C ILE A 36 9.60 -16.74 -8.16
N GLU A 37 8.64 -17.03 -7.27
CA GLU A 37 8.59 -18.29 -6.51
C GLU A 37 8.62 -19.51 -7.43
N LYS A 38 7.80 -19.54 -8.49
CA LYS A 38 7.80 -20.64 -9.47
C LYS A 38 9.13 -20.78 -10.20
N ILE A 39 9.78 -19.67 -10.55
CA ILE A 39 11.09 -19.69 -11.24
C ILE A 39 12.17 -20.21 -10.29
N MET A 40 12.16 -19.79 -9.02
CA MET A 40 13.14 -20.24 -8.02
C MET A 40 12.97 -21.72 -7.68
N ASP A 41 11.73 -22.19 -7.55
CA ASP A 41 11.38 -23.59 -7.35
C ASP A 41 11.85 -24.46 -8.53
N LYS A 42 11.56 -24.03 -9.76
CA LYS A 42 12.04 -24.71 -10.99
C LYS A 42 13.56 -24.79 -11.08
N LYS A 43 14.28 -23.80 -10.54
CA LYS A 43 15.74 -23.77 -10.50
C LYS A 43 16.33 -24.50 -9.28
N GLY A 44 15.49 -25.00 -8.37
CA GLY A 44 15.92 -25.69 -7.15
C GLY A 44 16.63 -24.78 -6.13
N VAL A 45 16.38 -23.46 -6.19
CA VAL A 45 17.04 -22.49 -5.29
C VAL A 45 16.26 -22.31 -3.99
N VAL A 46 14.94 -22.22 -4.10
CA VAL A 46 14.00 -22.07 -2.98
C VAL A 46 12.78 -22.91 -3.32
N SER A 47 12.46 -23.89 -2.49
CA SER A 47 11.24 -24.68 -2.58
C SER A 47 10.07 -24.00 -1.87
N LYS A 48 8.85 -24.43 -2.16
CA LYS A 48 7.68 -23.96 -1.42
C LYS A 48 7.75 -24.28 0.08
N SER A 49 8.33 -25.41 0.46
CA SER A 49 8.54 -25.77 1.87
C SER A 49 9.52 -24.84 2.57
N ASP A 50 10.57 -24.39 1.87
CA ASP A 50 11.51 -23.42 2.43
C ASP A 50 10.82 -22.10 2.79
N LEU A 51 9.80 -21.70 2.02
CA LEU A 51 9.01 -20.49 2.31
C LEU A 51 7.98 -20.69 3.43
N SER A 52 7.32 -21.85 3.50
CA SER A 52 6.30 -22.11 4.53
C SER A 52 6.90 -22.34 5.91
N ASP A 53 8.09 -22.93 5.95
CA ASP A 53 8.74 -23.37 7.19
C ASP A 53 9.72 -22.32 7.70
N TYR A 54 9.97 -21.26 6.92
CA TYR A 54 10.84 -20.18 7.33
C TYR A 54 10.22 -19.36 8.46
N ILE A 55 10.91 -19.35 9.60
CA ILE A 55 10.54 -18.57 10.77
C ILE A 55 11.48 -17.38 10.86
N TYR A 56 10.92 -16.17 10.66
CA TYR A 56 11.65 -14.94 10.92
C TYR A 56 12.21 -14.91 12.34
N SER A 57 13.49 -14.59 12.46
CA SER A 57 14.14 -14.22 13.72
C SER A 57 13.54 -12.94 14.29
N SER A 58 13.76 -12.69 15.58
CA SER A 58 13.28 -11.48 16.25
C SER A 58 13.77 -10.19 15.58
N SER A 59 15.00 -10.17 15.07
CA SER A 59 15.56 -9.04 14.33
C SER A 59 14.89 -8.84 12.97
N GLU A 60 14.65 -9.92 12.22
CA GLU A 60 14.01 -9.84 10.90
C GLU A 60 12.54 -9.42 11.02
N ARG A 61 11.82 -9.90 12.05
CA ARG A 61 10.44 -9.43 12.32
C ARG A 61 10.40 -7.94 12.61
N ASN A 62 11.33 -7.44 13.42
CA ASN A 62 11.40 -6.02 13.74
C ASN A 62 11.73 -5.19 12.50
N GLN A 63 12.61 -5.67 11.63
CA GLN A 63 12.94 -5.02 10.37
C GLN A 63 11.74 -5.02 9.41
N ALA A 64 11.06 -6.15 9.25
CA ALA A 64 9.86 -6.26 8.41
C ALA A 64 8.74 -5.34 8.91
N LYS A 65 8.54 -5.25 10.23
CA LYS A 65 7.59 -4.33 10.84
C LYS A 65 7.95 -2.87 10.54
N LYS A 66 9.22 -2.49 10.73
CA LYS A 66 9.69 -1.12 10.43
C LYS A 66 9.45 -0.75 8.96
N GLN A 67 9.77 -1.65 8.03
CA GLN A 67 9.53 -1.45 6.60
C GLN A 67 8.04 -1.31 6.28
N SER A 68 7.19 -2.12 6.92
CA SER A 68 5.73 -2.01 6.81
C SER A 68 5.24 -0.64 7.30
N ASP A 69 5.71 -0.19 8.47
CA ASP A 69 5.31 1.08 9.06
C ASP A 69 5.75 2.27 8.18
N GLU A 70 6.98 2.24 7.66
CA GLU A 70 7.50 3.24 6.71
C GLU A 70 6.69 3.27 5.40
N PHE A 71 6.32 2.10 4.87
CA PHE A 71 5.51 2.00 3.66
C PHE A 71 4.11 2.58 3.85
N VAL A 72 3.44 2.25 4.97
CA VAL A 72 2.13 2.80 5.31
C VAL A 72 2.20 4.32 5.51
N GLN A 73 3.22 4.82 6.20
CA GLN A 73 3.42 6.26 6.36
C GLN A 73 3.58 6.97 5.02
N ASN A 74 4.39 6.43 4.09
CA ASN A 74 4.57 7.03 2.77
C ASN A 74 3.28 7.07 1.94
N ILE A 75 2.43 6.05 2.05
CA ILE A 75 1.12 6.03 1.38
C ILE A 75 0.16 7.04 2.00
N MET A 76 0.19 7.19 3.33
CA MET A 76 -0.73 8.07 4.06
C MET A 76 -0.30 9.54 4.05
N MET A 77 0.98 9.84 3.84
CA MET A 77 1.54 11.21 3.90
C MET A 77 0.80 12.23 2.99
N PRO A 78 0.46 11.90 1.73
CA PRO A 78 -0.30 12.82 0.88
C PRO A 78 -1.71 13.10 1.42
N ILE A 79 -2.35 12.09 2.01
CA ILE A 79 -3.71 12.20 2.57
C ILE A 79 -3.71 13.07 3.83
N ILE A 80 -2.69 12.92 4.68
CA ILE A 80 -2.56 13.69 5.92
C ILE A 80 -2.20 15.14 5.63
N SER A 81 -1.32 15.40 4.66
CA SER A 81 -0.92 16.76 4.25
C SER A 81 -2.09 17.55 3.67
N ASP A 82 -2.93 16.91 2.83
CA ASP A 82 -4.12 17.55 2.28
C ASP A 82 -5.18 17.82 3.36
N TYR A 83 -5.24 17.00 4.42
CA TYR A 83 -6.17 17.19 5.53
C TYR A 83 -5.75 18.34 6.47
N SER A 84 -4.44 18.50 6.73
CA SER A 84 -3.92 19.60 7.56
C SER A 84 -4.03 20.97 6.86
N ASP A 85 -3.81 21.02 5.54
CA ASP A 85 -3.96 22.25 4.76
C ASP A 85 -5.42 22.73 4.62
N LEU A 86 -6.38 21.84 4.86
CA LEU A 86 -7.81 22.17 4.92
C LEU A 86 -8.23 22.67 6.31
N SER A 87 -7.65 22.15 7.40
CA SER A 87 -7.97 22.63 8.76
C SER A 87 -7.46 24.05 9.03
N ASP A 88 -6.30 24.43 8.48
CA ASP A 88 -5.74 25.77 8.71
C ASP A 88 -6.50 26.87 7.95
N LYS A 89 -7.27 26.54 6.91
CA LYS A 89 -8.05 27.53 6.12
C LYS A 89 -9.43 27.85 6.70
N ASP A 90 -9.94 27.02 7.58
CA ASP A 90 -11.23 27.25 8.24
C ASP A 90 -11.10 28.12 9.51
N ASP A 91 -9.92 28.12 10.15
CA ASP A 91 -9.64 28.96 11.33
C ASP A 91 -9.35 30.44 10.97
N ASP A 92 -8.88 30.73 9.75
CA ASP A 92 -8.58 32.10 9.26
C ASP A 92 -9.82 32.89 8.79
N ARG A 93 -11.04 32.32 8.96
CA ARG A 93 -12.32 32.93 8.57
C ARG A 93 -13.24 33.30 9.73
N SER A 94 -12.78 33.21 10.99
CA SER A 94 -13.54 33.64 12.19
C SER A 94 -13.23 35.06 12.63
#